data_AF-A0A800EA16-F1
#
_entry.id   AF-A0A800EA16-F1
#
_cell.length_a   1.000
_cell.length_b   1.000
_cell.length_c   1.000
_cell.angle_alpha   90.00
_cell.angle_beta   90.00
_cell.angle_gamma   90.00
#
_symmetry.space_group_name_H-M   'P 1'
#
loop_
_entity.id
_entity.type
_entity.pdbx_description
1 polymer ?
#
loop_
_entity_poly.entity_id
_entity_poly.type
_entity_poly.pdbx_seq_one_letter_code
_entity_poly.pdbx_strand_id
1 'polypeptide(L)'
;MENKVINGHTLVFTLSEKNSFENIRITDGVNNIIADFSDVDIDTLNAIKNNLTKFEASVSKNKGTFVVVSKYSFDETLNIAPTLQEAQDFIEMEEIERQIDF
;
A
#
# COMPACT_ATOMS: atom_id res chain seq x y z
N MET A 1 7.40 14.07 -0.29
CA MET A 1 6.60 13.05 -0.98
C MET A 1 7.04 13.01 -2.42
N GLU A 2 7.77 11.96 -2.79
CA GLU A 2 7.98 11.60 -4.20
C GLU A 2 6.95 10.52 -4.53
N ASN A 3 6.05 10.80 -5.47
CA ASN A 3 5.08 9.83 -5.95
C ASN A 3 5.58 9.26 -7.28
N LYS A 4 5.64 7.94 -7.40
CA LYS A 4 5.97 7.27 -8.67
C LYS A 4 4.84 6.32 -9.03
N VAL A 5 4.25 6.54 -10.21
CA VAL A 5 3.29 5.59 -10.80
C VAL A 5 4.10 4.48 -11.47
N ILE A 6 3.80 3.23 -11.13
CA ILE A 6 4.39 2.04 -11.76
C ILE A 6 3.21 1.26 -12.37
N ASN A 7 3.36 0.83 -13.63
CA ASN A 7 2.37 0.04 -14.37
C ASN A 7 0.95 0.63 -14.58
N GLY A 8 0.79 1.96 -14.58
CA GLY A 8 -0.47 2.62 -14.98
C GLY A 8 -1.64 2.49 -14.00
N HIS A 9 -1.61 1.52 -13.08
CA HIS A 9 -2.67 1.22 -12.11
C HIS A 9 -2.20 1.18 -10.65
N THR A 10 -0.89 1.29 -10.38
CA THR A 10 -0.30 1.21 -9.04
C THR A 10 0.42 2.50 -8.67
N LEU A 11 0.05 3.07 -7.51
CA LEU A 11 0.75 4.20 -6.90
C LEU A 11 1.71 3.72 -5.82
N VAL A 12 2.98 4.09 -5.92
CA VAL A 12 3.95 3.94 -4.84
C VAL A 12 4.18 5.29 -4.18
N PHE A 13 4.05 5.36 -2.86
CA PHE A 13 4.38 6.55 -2.08
C PHE A 13 5.24 6.21 -0.87
N THR A 14 6.08 7.16 -0.47
CA THR A 14 6.96 7.07 0.69
C THR A 14 6.50 8.03 1.79
N LEU A 15 6.69 7.64 3.06
CA LEU A 15 6.51 8.55 4.18
C LEU A 15 7.70 9.54 4.21
N SER A 16 7.51 10.75 3.72
CA SER A 16 8.41 11.86 4.08
C SER A 16 7.89 12.53 5.35
N GLU A 17 8.78 13.09 6.18
CA GLU A 17 8.62 13.63 7.56
C GLU A 17 7.32 14.36 7.96
N LYS A 18 6.42 14.69 7.03
CA LYS A 18 5.09 15.22 7.29
C LYS A 18 4.05 14.14 7.04
N ASN A 19 3.72 13.42 8.11
CA ASN A 19 2.79 12.29 8.24
C ASN A 19 1.31 12.55 7.80
N SER A 20 1.05 13.21 6.68
CA SER A 20 -0.32 13.40 6.17
C SER A 20 -0.55 12.59 4.89
N PHE A 21 -1.36 11.55 5.02
CA PHE A 21 -1.90 10.72 3.93
C PHE A 21 -3.01 11.43 3.13
N GLU A 22 -3.42 12.63 3.56
CA GLU A 22 -4.65 13.30 3.08
C GLU A 22 -4.59 13.78 1.63
N ASN A 23 -3.43 13.68 0.96
CA ASN A 23 -3.23 14.19 -0.40
C ASN A 23 -3.07 13.09 -1.47
N ILE A 24 -3.24 11.81 -1.13
CA ILE A 24 -3.27 10.75 -2.15
C ILE A 24 -4.62 10.81 -2.87
N ARG A 25 -4.64 11.52 -4.00
CA ARG A 25 -5.77 11.48 -4.93
C ARG A 25 -5.62 10.24 -5.80
N ILE A 26 -6.44 9.24 -5.51
CA ILE A 26 -6.67 8.10 -6.39
C ILE A 26 -7.33 8.67 -7.66
N THR A 27 -6.55 8.89 -8.72
CA THR A 27 -7.06 9.32 -10.02
C THR A 27 -7.73 8.16 -10.74
N ASP A 28 -8.69 8.43 -11.63
CA ASP A 28 -9.31 7.40 -12.48
C ASP A 28 -8.23 6.53 -13.14
N GLY A 29 -8.22 5.24 -12.79
CA GLY A 29 -7.27 4.25 -13.29
C GLY A 29 -6.26 3.72 -12.26
N VAL A 30 -6.01 4.40 -11.13
CA VAL A 30 -5.17 3.82 -10.07
C VAL A 30 -6.05 3.11 -9.07
N ASN A 31 -5.82 1.82 -8.86
CA ASN A 31 -6.63 1.03 -7.92
C ASN A 31 -5.73 0.50 -6.81
N ASN A 32 -4.46 0.20 -7.12
CA ASN A 32 -3.55 -0.43 -6.21
C ASN A 32 -2.56 0.59 -5.63
N ILE A 33 -2.18 0.38 -4.37
CA ILE A 33 -1.36 1.32 -3.64
C ILE A 33 -0.30 0.55 -2.84
N ILE A 34 0.95 0.97 -3.00
CA ILE A 34 2.08 0.51 -2.19
C ILE A 34 2.57 1.67 -1.32
N ALA A 35 2.61 1.44 -0.01
CA ALA A 35 3.26 2.34 0.94
C ALA A 35 4.66 1.82 1.28
N ASP A 36 5.70 2.49 0.80
CA ASP A 36 7.08 2.09 1.10
C ASP A 36 7.56 2.70 2.42
N PHE A 37 7.58 1.87 3.45
CA PHE A 37 8.03 2.17 4.81
C PHE A 37 9.25 1.34 5.21
N SER A 38 10.04 0.88 4.24
CA SER A 38 11.25 0.08 4.47
C SER A 38 12.25 0.74 5.42
N ASP A 39 12.24 2.07 5.51
CA ASP A 39 13.11 2.87 6.37
C ASP A 39 12.40 3.51 7.58
N VAL A 40 11.15 3.12 7.86
CA VAL A 40 10.39 3.60 9.03
C VAL A 40 10.60 2.66 10.22
N ASP A 41 10.78 3.24 11.40
CA ASP A 41 10.95 2.48 12.64
C ASP A 41 9.64 1.85 13.14
N ILE A 42 9.77 0.79 13.94
CA ILE A 42 8.62 0.01 14.43
C ILE A 42 7.69 0.81 15.37
N ASP A 43 8.20 1.80 16.10
CA ASP A 43 7.37 2.60 17.01
C ASP A 43 6.44 3.52 16.21
N THR A 44 6.97 4.16 15.16
CA THR A 44 6.19 4.93 14.20
C THR A 44 5.14 4.06 13.49
N LEU A 45 5.52 2.86 13.02
CA LEU A 45 4.59 1.92 12.38
C LEU A 45 3.44 1.53 13.33
N ASN A 46 3.77 1.21 14.58
CA ASN A 46 2.77 0.89 15.60
C ASN A 46 1.83 2.07 15.90
N ALA A 47 2.32 3.31 15.84
CA ALA A 47 1.51 4.50 16.04
C ALA A 47 0.52 4.75 14.90
N ILE A 48 0.87 4.38 13.67
CA ILE A 48 0.04 4.65 12.47
C ILE A 48 -0.78 3.45 11.99
N LYS A 49 -0.55 2.24 12.50
CA LYS A 49 -1.19 1.00 11.99
C LYS A 49 -2.72 1.09 11.87
N ASN A 50 -3.39 1.67 12.86
CA ASN A 50 -4.85 1.84 12.84
C ASN A 50 -5.34 2.73 11.68
N ASN A 51 -4.52 3.70 11.26
CA ASN A 51 -4.82 4.53 10.10
C ASN A 51 -4.56 3.76 8.80
N LEU A 52 -3.52 2.92 8.76
CA LEU A 52 -3.23 2.05 7.62
C LEU A 52 -4.35 1.02 7.39
N THR A 53 -4.87 0.37 8.44
CA THR A 53 -5.99 -0.57 8.32
C THR A 53 -7.28 0.11 7.82
N LYS A 54 -7.56 1.34 8.27
CA LYS A 54 -8.69 2.12 7.75
C LYS A 54 -8.52 2.48 6.28
N PHE A 55 -7.29 2.78 5.87
CA PHE A 55 -6.95 3.12 4.49
C PHE A 55 -7.06 1.88 3.58
N GLU A 56 -6.52 0.74 4.01
CA GLU A 56 -6.66 -0.56 3.36
C GLU A 56 -8.13 -0.88 3.07
N ALA A 57 -8.99 -0.81 4.09
CA ALA A 57 -10.43 -1.00 3.91
C ALA A 57 -11.07 -0.01 2.91
N SER A 58 -10.53 1.20 2.75
CA SER A 58 -11.01 2.17 1.75
C SER A 58 -10.54 1.82 0.34
N VAL A 59 -9.32 1.30 0.19
CA VAL A 59 -8.76 0.85 -1.09
C VAL A 59 -9.50 -0.40 -1.57
N SER A 60 -9.71 -1.38 -0.69
CA SER A 60 -10.43 -2.62 -0.98
C SER A 60 -11.87 -2.39 -1.44
N LYS A 61 -12.58 -1.38 -0.90
CA LYS A 61 -13.92 -0.98 -1.36
C LYS A 61 -13.96 -0.53 -2.82
N ASN A 62 -12.86 0.00 -3.33
CA ASN A 62 -12.71 0.42 -4.72
C ASN A 62 -12.09 -0.67 -5.61
N LYS A 63 -12.12 -1.94 -5.16
CA LYS A 63 -11.47 -3.08 -5.84
C LYS A 63 -9.97 -2.89 -6.06
N GLY A 64 -9.34 -2.15 -5.15
CA GLY A 64 -7.91 -1.94 -5.13
C GLY A 64 -7.21 -2.84 -4.13
N THR A 65 -5.91 -3.05 -4.31
CA THR A 65 -5.05 -3.71 -3.33
C THR A 65 -4.15 -2.69 -2.63
N PHE A 66 -4.05 -2.76 -1.31
CA PHE A 66 -3.09 -1.98 -0.52
C PHE A 66 -2.02 -2.90 0.08
N VAL A 67 -0.74 -2.55 -0.12
CA VAL A 67 0.41 -3.27 0.43
C VAL A 67 1.37 -2.31 1.12
N VAL A 68 1.91 -2.71 2.26
CA VAL A 68 2.94 -1.96 3.00
C VAL A 68 4.27 -2.66 2.84
N VAL A 69 5.31 -1.92 2.42
CA VAL A 69 6.69 -2.43 2.44
C VAL A 69 7.32 -2.10 3.78
N SER A 70 7.73 -3.12 4.53
CA SER A 70 8.36 -2.94 5.84
C SER A 70 9.23 -4.14 6.21
N LYS A 71 10.34 -3.88 6.91
CA LYS A 71 11.19 -4.93 7.52
C LYS A 71 10.51 -5.61 8.72
N TYR A 72 9.43 -5.03 9.22
CA TYR A 72 8.69 -5.50 10.40
C TYR A 72 7.28 -5.95 10.01
N SER A 73 6.85 -7.10 10.51
CA SER A 73 5.44 -7.47 10.54
C SER A 73 4.82 -6.94 11.82
N PHE A 74 4.04 -5.86 11.70
CA PHE A 74 3.51 -5.10 12.85
C PHE A 74 1.98 -5.18 12.98
N ASP A 75 1.30 -5.75 11.98
CA ASP A 75 -0.15 -5.95 11.98
C ASP A 75 -0.51 -7.12 11.06
N GLU A 76 -1.27 -8.09 11.59
CA GLU A 76 -1.67 -9.30 10.85
C GLU A 76 -2.82 -9.06 9.86
N THR A 77 -3.50 -7.91 9.95
CA THR A 77 -4.62 -7.56 9.06
C THR A 77 -4.15 -6.82 7.81
N LEU A 78 -2.90 -6.36 7.79
CA LEU A 78 -2.32 -5.65 6.66
C LEU A 78 -1.51 -6.60 5.78
N ASN A 79 -1.57 -6.38 4.47
CA ASN A 79 -0.63 -7.01 3.54
C ASN A 79 0.73 -6.32 3.71
N ILE A 80 1.68 -7.00 4.36
CA ILE A 80 3.02 -6.48 4.61
C ILE A 80 4.03 -7.34 3.83
N ALA A 81 4.79 -6.70 2.96
CA ALA A 81 5.88 -7.30 2.20
C ALA A 81 7.24 -6.74 2.66
N PRO A 82 8.32 -7.53 2.69
CA PRO A 82 9.65 -7.07 3.08
C PRO A 82 10.33 -6.22 2.00
N THR A 83 9.92 -6.34 0.73
CA THR A 83 10.52 -5.61 -0.39
C THR A 83 9.45 -5.00 -1.30
N LEU A 84 9.83 -3.94 -2.02
CA LEU A 84 8.97 -3.34 -3.04
C LEU A 84 8.63 -4.34 -4.16
N GLN A 85 9.57 -5.22 -4.51
CA GLN A 85 9.34 -6.26 -5.51
C GLN A 85 8.25 -7.23 -5.05
N GLU A 86 8.34 -7.74 -3.82
CA GLU A 86 7.31 -8.63 -3.28
C GLU A 86 5.94 -7.95 -3.15
N ALA A 87 5.91 -6.64 -2.85
CA ALA A 87 4.66 -5.88 -2.86
C ALA A 87 4.05 -5.76 -4.27
N GLN A 88 4.88 -5.65 -5.31
CA GLN A 88 4.43 -5.65 -6.70
C GLN A 88 3.92 -7.04 -7.10
N ASP A 89 4.68 -8.09 -6.78
CA ASP A 89 4.30 -9.48 -7.07
C ASP A 89 2.96 -9.83 -6.40
N PHE A 90 2.72 -9.38 -5.16
CA PHE A 90 1.45 -9.56 -4.45
C PHE A 90 0.27 -8.91 -5.20
N ILE A 91 0.44 -7.67 -5.64
CA ILE A 91 -0.60 -6.95 -6.40
C ILE A 91 -0.88 -7.66 -7.72
N GLU A 92 0.16 -8.08 -8.45
CA GLU A 92 0.00 -8.79 -9.72
C GLU A 92 -0.77 -10.11 -9.54
N MET A 93 -0.46 -10.88 -8.50
CA MET A 93 -1.19 -12.11 -8.17
C MET A 93 -2.67 -11.83 -7.87
N GLU A 94 -2.95 -10.86 -7.00
CA GLU A 94 -4.33 -10.49 -6.67
C GLU A 94 -5.13 -9.98 -7.88
N GLU A 95 -4.49 -9.24 -8.80
CA GLU A 95 -5.13 -8.80 -10.03
C GLU A 95 -5.44 -9.95 -10.98
N ILE A 96 -4.59 -10.97 -11.04
CA ILE A 96 -4.85 -12.20 -11.79
C ILE A 96 -6.02 -12.96 -11.15
N GLU A 97 -6.04 -13.13 -9.83
CA GLU A 97 -7.13 -13.81 -9.10
C GLU A 97 -8.47 -13.10 -9.33
N ARG A 98 -8.49 -11.76 -9.22
CA ARG A 98 -9.68 -10.97 -9.51
C ARG A 98 -10.18 -11.15 -10.94
N GLN A 99 -9.30 -11.37 -11.91
CA GLN A 99 -9.65 -11.61 -13.32
C GLN A 99 -10.20 -13.03 -13.56
N ILE A 100 -9.76 -14.01 -12.76
CA ILE A 100 -10.19 -15.41 -12.87
C ILE A 100 -11.54 -15.63 -12.18
N ASP A 101 -11.81 -14.92 -11.08
CA ASP A 101 -13.09 -14.97 -10.35
C ASP A 101 -14.24 -14.20 -11.07
N PHE A 102 -14.11 -13.93 -12.38
CA PHE A 102 -15.14 -13.34 -13.24
C PHE A 102 -16.07 -14.39 -13.88
#